data_AF-A0A8T7AYT7-F1
#
_entry.id   AF-A0A8T7AYT7-F1
#
_cell.length_a   1.000
_cell.length_b   1.000
_cell.length_c   1.000
_cell.angle_alpha   90.00
_cell.angle_beta   90.00
_cell.angle_gamma   90.00
#
_symmetry.space_group_name_H-M   'P 1'
#
loop_
_entity.id
_entity.type
_entity.pdbx_description
1 polymer ?
#
loop_
_entity_poly.entity_id
_entity_poly.type
_entity_poly.pdbx_seq_one_letter_code
_entity_poly.pdbx_strand_id
1 'polypeptide(L)'
;MKAFLQWIVARRMRMALVAAALSLLPLVGLLAQSVVVVAVLFSGVVEGAIVALIASAILTAPVVISGGAALPMLGVMAATWLPVIALAHLLRESRSLSLVLQVSTMVVAAVVLLAFLLGDPISGWQTLLDEFADQLPVQFQELQRDAAAQIMTGMLGVVVLLGSLLALFIGRWWQSILQKPGAFGLEFRQARLGLVIAVIASLTFVAAGLTSVPVLTNLTLVFTAAYLLQGLAVVHTLAAVTATGMFWLVSSYALLIVAAPLAMLALASLGFVDSWFDLRRRLAAK
;
A
#
# COMPACT_ATOMS: atom_id res chain seq x y z
N MET A 1 19.72 -12.30 -8.27
CA MET A 1 18.24 -12.15 -8.13
C MET A 1 17.44 -13.18 -8.91
N LYS A 2 17.56 -13.29 -10.25
CA LYS A 2 16.75 -14.21 -11.08
C LYS A 2 16.76 -15.67 -10.59
N ALA A 3 17.95 -16.22 -10.29
CA ALA A 3 18.11 -17.58 -9.79
C ALA A 3 17.38 -17.82 -8.45
N PHE A 4 17.44 -16.86 -7.53
CA PHE A 4 16.71 -16.93 -6.26
C PHE A 4 15.19 -16.94 -6.49
N LEU A 5 14.70 -16.05 -7.35
CA LEU A 5 13.27 -16.00 -7.71
C LEU A 5 12.80 -17.31 -8.35
N GLN A 6 13.59 -17.90 -9.25
CA GLN A 6 13.29 -19.23 -9.81
C GLN A 6 13.28 -20.33 -8.74
N TRP A 7 14.23 -20.29 -7.80
CA TRP A 7 14.31 -21.26 -6.71
C TRP A 7 13.09 -21.20 -5.79
N ILE A 8 12.61 -20.01 -5.41
CA ILE A 8 11.43 -19.88 -4.54
C ILE A 8 10.16 -20.34 -5.26
N VAL A 9 9.90 -19.88 -6.49
CA VAL A 9 8.62 -20.18 -7.17
C VAL A 9 8.52 -21.64 -7.62
N ALA A 10 9.65 -22.35 -7.72
CA ALA A 10 9.67 -23.77 -8.08
C ALA A 10 8.96 -24.68 -7.07
N ARG A 11 8.79 -24.26 -5.81
CA ARG A 11 8.11 -25.08 -4.78
C ARG A 11 7.32 -24.22 -3.82
N ARG A 12 6.04 -24.56 -3.61
CA ARG A 12 5.15 -23.89 -2.65
C ARG A 12 5.74 -23.75 -1.24
N MET A 13 6.42 -24.80 -0.77
CA MET A 13 7.00 -24.81 0.58
C MET A 13 8.16 -23.81 0.72
N ARG A 14 8.92 -23.57 -0.35
CA ARG A 14 9.98 -22.54 -0.34
C ARG A 14 9.36 -21.15 -0.25
N MET A 15 8.29 -20.88 -1.00
CA MET A 15 7.57 -19.62 -0.88
C MET A 15 7.01 -19.43 0.54
N ALA A 16 6.38 -20.45 1.11
CA ALA A 16 5.81 -20.36 2.46
C ALA A 16 6.88 -20.15 3.55
N LEU A 17 8.00 -20.87 3.50
CA LEU A 17 9.11 -20.70 4.44
C LEU A 17 9.75 -19.31 4.32
N VAL A 18 9.97 -18.82 3.09
CA VAL A 18 10.52 -17.48 2.87
C VAL A 18 9.54 -16.40 3.33
N ALA A 19 8.25 -16.55 3.05
CA ALA A 19 7.22 -15.63 3.55
C ALA A 19 7.19 -15.61 5.09
N ALA A 20 7.17 -16.77 5.74
CA ALA A 20 7.21 -16.85 7.21
C ALA A 20 8.49 -16.21 7.78
N ALA A 21 9.66 -16.53 7.23
CA ALA A 21 10.93 -15.97 7.69
C ALA A 21 10.98 -14.45 7.54
N LEU A 22 10.51 -13.91 6.41
CA LEU A 22 10.47 -12.48 6.16
C LEU A 22 9.47 -11.74 7.07
N SER A 23 8.36 -12.38 7.45
CA SER A 23 7.39 -11.82 8.39
C SER A 23 7.94 -11.61 9.80
N LEU A 24 8.98 -12.36 10.19
CA LEU A 24 9.64 -12.20 11.50
C LEU A 24 10.62 -11.02 11.55
N LEU A 25 11.00 -10.46 10.40
CA LEU A 25 11.98 -9.38 10.33
C LEU A 25 11.29 -8.01 10.34
N PRO A 26 11.59 -7.13 11.31
CA PRO A 26 11.13 -5.75 11.30
C PRO A 26 11.50 -5.06 9.99
N LEU A 27 10.62 -4.19 9.46
CA LEU A 27 10.80 -3.45 8.20
C LEU A 27 10.80 -4.30 6.91
N VAL A 28 11.04 -5.62 6.99
CA VAL A 28 11.10 -6.53 5.83
C VAL A 28 9.83 -7.36 5.64
N GLY A 29 8.89 -7.30 6.59
CA GLY A 29 7.59 -8.00 6.50
C GLY A 29 6.78 -7.69 5.24
N LEU A 30 7.02 -6.54 4.60
CA LEU A 30 6.45 -6.22 3.29
C LEU A 30 6.91 -7.19 2.18
N LEU A 31 8.15 -7.67 2.25
CA LEU A 31 8.67 -8.66 1.30
C LEU A 31 7.96 -10.01 1.47
N ALA A 32 7.51 -10.35 2.68
CA ALA A 32 6.70 -11.55 2.90
C ALA A 32 5.40 -11.50 2.10
N GLN A 33 4.70 -10.36 2.13
CA GLN A 33 3.50 -10.13 1.32
C GLN A 33 3.81 -10.21 -0.19
N SER A 34 4.97 -9.70 -0.60
CA SER A 34 5.41 -9.78 -2.00
C SER A 34 5.63 -11.23 -2.48
N VAL A 35 6.05 -12.13 -1.60
CA VAL A 35 6.15 -13.57 -1.91
C VAL A 35 4.77 -14.19 -2.15
N VAL A 36 3.78 -13.84 -1.33
CA VAL A 36 2.38 -14.28 -1.52
C VAL A 36 1.79 -13.72 -2.82
N VAL A 37 2.06 -12.45 -3.14
CA VAL A 37 1.69 -11.86 -4.44
C VAL A 37 2.27 -12.67 -5.59
N VAL A 38 3.56 -13.00 -5.55
CA VAL A 38 4.20 -13.82 -6.60
C VAL A 38 3.55 -15.20 -6.70
N ALA A 39 3.23 -15.84 -5.59
CA ALA A 39 2.52 -17.12 -5.61
C ALA A 39 1.18 -17.03 -6.34
N VAL A 40 0.39 -15.96 -6.10
CA VAL A 40 -0.86 -15.71 -6.84
C VAL A 40 -0.61 -15.44 -8.32
N LEU A 41 0.37 -14.60 -8.65
CA LEU A 41 0.65 -14.20 -10.03
C LEU A 41 1.20 -15.35 -10.89
N PHE A 42 2.01 -16.25 -10.32
CA PHE A 42 2.52 -17.43 -11.05
C PHE A 42 1.52 -18.58 -11.05
N SER A 43 1.02 -18.97 -9.87
CA SER A 43 0.37 -20.27 -9.68
C SER A 43 -1.13 -20.18 -9.42
N GLY A 44 -1.67 -18.97 -9.27
CA GLY A 44 -3.10 -18.71 -9.11
C GLY A 44 -3.50 -18.42 -7.66
N VAL A 45 -4.71 -17.89 -7.48
CA VAL A 45 -5.21 -17.42 -6.18
C VAL A 45 -5.21 -18.53 -5.11
N VAL A 46 -5.57 -19.76 -5.50
CA VAL A 46 -5.58 -20.92 -4.61
C VAL A 46 -4.17 -21.22 -4.09
N GLU A 47 -3.16 -21.20 -4.96
CA GLU A 47 -1.79 -21.47 -4.53
C GLU A 47 -1.25 -20.36 -3.62
N GLY A 48 -1.56 -19.09 -3.92
CA GLY A 48 -1.22 -17.98 -3.05
C GLY A 48 -1.86 -18.08 -1.66
N ALA A 49 -3.13 -18.50 -1.61
CA ALA A 49 -3.83 -18.76 -0.34
C ALA A 49 -3.18 -19.91 0.44
N ILE A 50 -2.79 -21.01 -0.23
CA ILE A 50 -2.08 -22.12 0.41
C ILE A 50 -0.74 -21.64 0.99
N VAL A 51 0.03 -20.85 0.24
CA VAL A 51 1.31 -20.29 0.72
C VAL A 51 1.10 -19.42 1.96
N ALA A 52 0.10 -18.54 1.95
CA ALA A 52 -0.24 -17.69 3.08
C ALA A 52 -0.69 -18.50 4.31
N LEU A 53 -1.48 -19.56 4.10
CA LEU A 53 -1.93 -20.45 5.19
C LEU A 53 -0.77 -21.23 5.81
N ILE A 54 0.13 -21.79 4.99
CA ILE A 54 1.32 -22.48 5.51
C ILE A 54 2.22 -21.50 6.28
N ALA A 55 2.45 -20.29 5.74
CA ALA A 55 3.23 -19.27 6.44
C ALA A 55 2.59 -18.87 7.77
N SER A 56 1.26 -18.69 7.79
CA SER A 56 0.50 -18.38 9.00
C SER A 56 0.59 -19.51 10.03
N ALA A 57 0.52 -20.77 9.59
CA ALA A 57 0.67 -21.93 10.47
C ALA A 57 2.07 -22.01 11.09
N ILE A 58 3.13 -21.76 10.29
CA ILE A 58 4.52 -21.70 10.78
C ILE A 58 4.67 -20.61 11.85
N LEU A 59 4.13 -19.41 11.59
CA LEU A 59 4.24 -18.28 12.49
C LEU A 59 3.42 -18.46 13.78
N THR A 60 2.28 -19.14 13.70
CA THR A 60 1.36 -19.32 14.85
C THR A 60 1.74 -20.52 15.73
N ALA A 61 2.44 -21.52 15.17
CA ALA A 61 2.80 -22.74 15.88
C ALA A 61 3.55 -22.50 17.22
N PRO A 62 4.58 -21.63 17.30
CA PRO A 62 5.28 -21.39 18.57
C PRO A 62 4.36 -20.87 19.67
N VAL A 63 3.41 -19.99 19.33
CA VAL A 63 2.47 -19.42 20.29
C VAL A 63 1.52 -20.49 20.81
N VAL A 64 0.98 -21.33 19.93
CA VAL A 64 0.11 -22.44 20.34
C VAL A 64 0.87 -23.45 21.21
N ILE A 65 2.10 -23.81 20.84
CA ILE A 65 2.93 -24.74 21.62
C ILE A 65 3.24 -24.19 23.02
N SER A 66 3.41 -22.86 23.14
CA SER A 66 3.60 -22.19 24.44
C SER A 66 2.31 -22.02 25.26
N GLY A 67 1.17 -22.54 24.79
CA GLY A 67 -0.14 -22.42 25.47
C GLY A 67 -0.89 -21.12 25.16
N GLY A 68 -0.42 -20.30 24.22
CA GLY A 68 -1.07 -19.07 23.78
C GLY A 68 -2.23 -19.30 22.81
N ALA A 69 -3.10 -18.30 22.67
CA ALA A 69 -4.26 -18.37 21.78
C ALA A 69 -3.87 -18.12 20.31
N ALA A 70 -4.27 -19.02 19.42
CA ALA A 70 -4.02 -18.90 17.97
C ALA A 70 -4.85 -17.78 17.31
N LEU A 71 -6.09 -17.57 17.78
CA LEU A 71 -7.09 -16.78 17.06
C LEU A 71 -6.67 -15.32 16.79
N PRO A 72 -6.09 -14.57 17.76
CA PRO A 72 -5.65 -13.20 17.51
C PRO A 72 -4.55 -13.13 16.43
N MET A 73 -3.57 -14.05 16.47
CA MET A 73 -2.51 -14.10 15.45
C MET A 73 -3.06 -14.43 14.07
N LEU A 74 -3.97 -15.40 13.98
CA LEU A 74 -4.62 -15.74 12.71
C LEU A 74 -5.42 -14.55 12.17
N GLY A 75 -6.05 -13.75 13.03
CA GLY A 75 -6.72 -12.51 12.66
C GLY A 75 -5.76 -11.49 12.05
N VAL A 76 -4.62 -11.23 12.70
CA VAL A 76 -3.57 -10.33 12.17
C VAL A 76 -3.02 -10.86 10.84
N MET A 77 -2.72 -12.16 10.75
CA MET A 77 -2.24 -12.76 9.51
C MET A 77 -3.27 -12.61 8.38
N ALA A 78 -4.55 -12.92 8.63
CA ALA A 78 -5.61 -12.73 7.65
C ALA A 78 -5.71 -11.27 7.17
N ALA A 79 -5.63 -10.30 8.09
CA ALA A 79 -5.65 -8.87 7.77
C ALA A 79 -4.45 -8.46 6.90
N THR A 80 -3.29 -9.13 7.03
CA THR A 80 -2.12 -8.87 6.19
C THR A 80 -2.14 -9.57 4.83
N TRP A 81 -2.65 -10.81 4.75
CA TRP A 81 -2.60 -11.60 3.52
C TRP A 81 -3.77 -11.31 2.57
N LEU A 82 -4.97 -11.09 3.10
CA LEU A 82 -6.17 -10.95 2.28
C LEU A 82 -6.09 -9.77 1.30
N PRO A 83 -5.64 -8.56 1.69
CA PRO A 83 -5.54 -7.44 0.77
C PRO A 83 -4.62 -7.77 -0.41
N VAL A 84 -3.42 -8.31 -0.16
CA VAL A 84 -2.45 -8.58 -1.22
C VAL A 84 -2.84 -9.75 -2.12
N ILE A 85 -3.53 -10.77 -1.58
CA ILE A 85 -4.09 -11.86 -2.39
C ILE A 85 -5.19 -11.31 -3.31
N ALA A 86 -6.10 -10.48 -2.78
CA ALA A 86 -7.18 -9.89 -3.55
C ALA A 86 -6.64 -8.97 -4.66
N LEU A 87 -5.67 -8.10 -4.35
CA LEU A 87 -5.05 -7.22 -5.35
C LEU A 87 -4.25 -8.00 -6.40
N ALA A 88 -3.53 -9.04 -6.01
CA ALA A 88 -2.79 -9.89 -6.95
C ALA A 88 -3.72 -10.67 -7.87
N HIS A 89 -4.85 -11.16 -7.35
CA HIS A 89 -5.88 -11.80 -8.15
C HIS A 89 -6.51 -10.81 -9.13
N LEU A 90 -6.88 -9.61 -8.67
CA LEU A 90 -7.40 -8.55 -9.53
C LEU A 90 -6.40 -8.18 -10.64
N LEU A 91 -5.10 -8.06 -10.31
CA LEU A 91 -4.07 -7.79 -11.30
C LEU A 91 -3.95 -8.90 -12.34
N ARG A 92 -4.04 -10.17 -11.90
CA ARG A 92 -3.95 -11.35 -12.77
C ARG A 92 -5.10 -11.41 -13.78
N GLU A 93 -6.33 -11.16 -13.34
CA GLU A 93 -7.52 -11.20 -14.20
C GLU A 93 -7.61 -9.99 -15.13
N SER A 94 -7.42 -8.79 -14.58
CA SER A 94 -7.59 -7.54 -15.34
C SER A 94 -6.39 -7.17 -16.20
N ARG A 95 -5.19 -7.66 -15.86
CA ARG A 95 -3.90 -7.25 -16.43
C ARG A 95 -3.68 -5.73 -16.43
N SER A 96 -4.33 -5.02 -15.49
CA SER A 96 -4.35 -3.56 -15.45
C SER A 96 -3.94 -3.04 -14.07
N LEU A 97 -2.74 -2.46 -14.00
CA LEU A 97 -2.27 -1.83 -12.77
C LEU A 97 -3.10 -0.58 -12.42
N SER A 98 -3.64 0.11 -13.43
CA SER A 98 -4.60 1.21 -13.24
C SER A 98 -5.85 0.75 -12.51
N LEU A 99 -6.45 -0.39 -12.92
CA LEU A 99 -7.65 -0.90 -12.26
C LEU A 99 -7.34 -1.29 -10.81
N VAL A 100 -6.18 -1.89 -10.55
CA VAL A 100 -5.77 -2.24 -9.18
C VAL A 100 -5.61 -1.00 -8.31
N LEU A 101 -4.95 0.06 -8.81
CA LEU A 101 -4.86 1.34 -8.11
C LEU A 101 -6.24 1.93 -7.81
N GLN A 102 -7.13 1.95 -8.80
CA GLN A 102 -8.47 2.51 -8.68
C GLN A 102 -9.31 1.75 -7.64
N VAL A 103 -9.40 0.43 -7.78
CA VAL A 103 -10.20 -0.43 -6.90
C VAL A 103 -9.65 -0.41 -5.48
N SER A 104 -8.34 -0.56 -5.29
CA SER A 104 -7.75 -0.52 -3.94
C SER A 104 -8.00 0.82 -3.24
N THR A 105 -7.82 1.93 -3.94
CA THR A 105 -8.09 3.28 -3.40
C THR A 105 -9.55 3.42 -2.97
N MET A 106 -10.49 3.03 -3.83
CA MET A 106 -11.91 3.16 -3.54
C MET A 106 -12.39 2.19 -2.45
N VAL A 107 -11.86 0.97 -2.40
CA VAL A 107 -12.17 0.00 -1.34
C VAL A 107 -11.67 0.51 0.00
N VAL A 108 -10.43 1.01 0.09
CA VAL A 108 -9.90 1.56 1.35
C VAL A 108 -10.69 2.81 1.76
N ALA A 109 -11.00 3.70 0.83
CA ALA A 109 -11.85 4.87 1.11
C ALA A 109 -13.24 4.44 1.62
N ALA A 110 -13.85 3.43 1.01
CA ALA A 110 -15.12 2.88 1.45
C ALA A 110 -15.05 2.25 2.84
N VAL A 111 -13.97 1.51 3.16
CA VAL A 111 -13.76 0.95 4.51
C VAL A 111 -13.62 2.05 5.55
N VAL A 112 -12.84 3.10 5.27
CA VAL A 112 -12.73 4.27 6.15
C VAL A 112 -14.09 4.93 6.34
N LEU A 113 -14.85 5.17 5.26
CA LEU A 113 -16.19 5.73 5.35
C LEU A 113 -17.13 4.86 6.19
N LEU A 114 -17.15 3.54 5.94
CA LEU A 114 -17.98 2.59 6.68
C LEU A 114 -17.63 2.56 8.18
N ALA A 115 -16.35 2.71 8.56
CA ALA A 115 -15.95 2.78 9.96
C ALA A 115 -16.65 3.94 10.70
N PHE A 116 -16.80 5.11 10.05
CA PHE A 116 -17.50 6.27 10.61
C PHE A 116 -19.03 6.19 10.48
N LEU A 117 -19.56 5.44 9.50
CA LEU A 117 -21.00 5.26 9.35
C LEU A 117 -21.57 4.23 10.34
N LEU A 118 -20.78 3.21 10.69
CA LEU A 118 -21.21 2.10 11.54
C LEU A 118 -20.88 2.31 13.03
N GLY A 119 -20.04 3.30 13.36
CA GLY A 119 -19.65 3.56 14.74
C GLY A 119 -18.82 4.82 14.90
N ASP A 120 -18.18 4.93 16.06
CA ASP A 120 -17.26 6.01 16.38
C ASP A 120 -15.82 5.49 16.50
N PRO A 121 -15.05 5.47 15.41
CA PRO A 121 -13.69 4.95 15.44
C PRO A 121 -12.75 5.85 16.25
N ILE A 122 -13.10 7.13 16.48
CA ILE A 122 -12.25 8.07 17.22
C ILE A 122 -12.17 7.63 18.69
N SER A 123 -13.31 7.36 19.32
CA SER A 123 -13.37 6.83 20.69
C SER A 123 -12.61 5.52 20.85
N GLY A 124 -12.65 4.66 19.82
CA GLY A 124 -11.86 3.42 19.79
C GLY A 124 -10.36 3.70 19.80
N TRP A 125 -9.89 4.65 18.98
CA TRP A 125 -8.49 5.06 18.96
C TRP A 125 -8.06 5.78 20.24
N GLN A 126 -8.90 6.61 20.84
CA GLN A 126 -8.60 7.27 22.13
C GLN A 126 -8.38 6.22 23.22
N THR A 127 -9.30 5.27 23.37
CA THR A 127 -9.16 4.15 24.31
C THR A 127 -7.83 3.41 24.10
N LEU A 128 -7.51 3.05 22.84
CA LEU A 128 -6.26 2.37 22.52
C LEU A 128 -5.03 3.25 22.86
N LEU A 129 -5.03 4.53 22.51
CA LEU A 129 -3.91 5.42 22.81
C LEU A 129 -3.70 5.61 24.33
N ASP A 130 -4.79 5.60 25.10
CA ASP A 130 -4.75 5.69 26.56
C ASP A 130 -4.20 4.42 27.20
N GLU A 131 -4.55 3.24 26.69
CA GLU A 131 -3.97 1.96 27.13
C GLU A 131 -2.44 1.90 26.96
N PHE A 132 -1.90 2.60 25.95
CA PHE A 132 -0.47 2.66 25.66
C PHE A 132 0.20 3.96 26.13
N ALA A 133 -0.47 4.81 26.90
CA ALA A 133 0.02 6.14 27.26
C ALA A 133 1.42 6.11 27.91
N ASP A 134 1.67 5.15 28.81
CA ASP A 134 2.95 5.00 29.51
C ASP A 134 4.10 4.53 28.60
N GLN A 135 3.79 4.00 27.42
CA GLN A 135 4.77 3.55 26.42
C GLN A 135 5.06 4.61 25.36
N LEU A 136 4.27 5.68 25.31
CA LEU A 136 4.45 6.78 24.38
C LEU A 136 5.56 7.73 24.85
N PRO A 137 6.26 8.43 23.93
CA PRO A 137 7.21 9.46 24.31
C PRO A 137 6.54 10.50 25.21
N VAL A 138 7.26 11.01 26.22
CA VAL A 138 6.75 12.03 27.18
C VAL A 138 6.20 13.28 26.48
N GLN A 139 6.66 13.57 25.26
CA GLN A 139 6.18 14.69 24.45
C GLN A 139 4.77 14.47 23.87
N PHE A 140 4.28 13.22 23.82
CA PHE A 140 2.98 12.81 23.28
C PHE A 140 1.86 13.04 24.30
N GLN A 141 1.61 14.31 24.60
CA GLN A 141 0.62 14.76 25.59
C GLN A 141 -0.83 14.42 25.14
N GLU A 142 -1.77 14.55 26.07
CA GLU A 142 -3.21 14.29 25.86
C GLU A 142 -3.78 14.99 24.61
N LEU A 143 -3.51 16.29 24.43
CA LEU A 143 -3.94 17.03 23.24
C LEU A 143 -3.40 16.44 21.92
N GLN A 144 -2.18 15.87 21.94
CA GLN A 144 -1.58 15.24 20.77
C GLN A 144 -2.15 13.84 20.52
N ARG A 145 -2.53 13.11 21.59
CA ARG A 145 -3.24 11.84 21.49
C ARG A 145 -4.63 12.02 20.89
N ASP A 146 -5.38 13.02 21.36
CA ASP A 146 -6.67 13.36 20.79
C ASP A 146 -6.55 13.75 19.32
N ALA A 147 -5.61 14.63 18.98
CA ALA A 147 -5.37 15.01 17.59
C ALA A 147 -4.93 13.81 16.72
N ALA A 148 -4.17 12.86 17.28
CA ALA A 148 -3.81 11.63 16.58
C ALA A 148 -5.05 10.76 16.32
N ALA A 149 -5.88 10.49 17.34
CA ALA A 149 -7.07 9.66 17.22
C ALA A 149 -8.02 10.15 16.11
N GLN A 150 -8.13 11.47 15.91
CA GLN A 150 -8.94 12.07 14.86
C GLN A 150 -8.55 11.63 13.43
N ILE A 151 -7.30 11.20 13.21
CA ILE A 151 -6.78 10.83 11.88
C ILE A 151 -6.33 9.36 11.77
N MET A 152 -6.35 8.61 12.88
CA MET A 152 -5.78 7.26 12.93
C MET A 152 -6.47 6.27 11.99
N THR A 153 -7.79 6.38 11.81
CA THR A 153 -8.54 5.50 10.88
C THR A 153 -8.07 5.65 9.44
N GLY A 154 -7.88 6.89 8.99
CA GLY A 154 -7.37 7.24 7.68
C GLY A 154 -5.91 6.86 7.53
N MET A 155 -5.09 7.07 8.57
CA MET A 155 -3.69 6.62 8.58
C MET A 155 -3.57 5.10 8.49
N LEU A 156 -4.41 4.34 9.20
CA LEU A 156 -4.48 2.89 9.06
C LEU A 156 -4.87 2.51 7.63
N GLY A 157 -5.86 3.19 7.04
CA GLY A 157 -6.22 3.05 5.63
C GLY A 157 -5.04 3.30 4.69
N VAL A 158 -4.25 4.35 4.92
CA VAL A 158 -3.03 4.67 4.14
C VAL A 158 -1.98 3.56 4.27
N VAL A 159 -1.74 3.05 5.49
CA VAL A 159 -0.79 1.95 5.73
C VAL A 159 -1.23 0.69 4.98
N VAL A 160 -2.51 0.33 5.05
CA VAL A 160 -3.06 -0.82 4.31
C VAL A 160 -2.95 -0.61 2.81
N LEU A 161 -3.32 0.57 2.30
CA LEU A 161 -3.29 0.89 0.88
C LEU A 161 -1.86 0.84 0.31
N LEU A 162 -0.95 1.64 0.89
CA LEU A 162 0.43 1.74 0.42
C LEU A 162 1.21 0.45 0.66
N GLY A 163 1.02 -0.19 1.83
CA GLY A 163 1.63 -1.48 2.13
C GLY A 163 1.22 -2.56 1.12
N SER A 164 -0.07 -2.70 0.87
CA SER A 164 -0.57 -3.71 -0.07
C SER A 164 -0.14 -3.44 -1.50
N LEU A 165 -0.17 -2.18 -1.95
CA LEU A 165 0.26 -1.79 -3.29
C LEU A 165 1.76 -1.92 -3.47
N LEU A 166 2.57 -1.57 -2.47
CA LEU A 166 4.03 -1.72 -2.56
C LEU A 166 4.42 -3.20 -2.59
N ALA A 167 3.79 -4.05 -1.78
CA ALA A 167 3.99 -5.50 -1.85
C ALA A 167 3.56 -6.06 -3.22
N LEU A 168 2.44 -5.59 -3.77
CA LEU A 168 1.99 -5.95 -5.11
C LEU A 168 3.01 -5.54 -6.18
N PHE A 169 3.53 -4.31 -6.11
CA PHE A 169 4.50 -3.78 -7.06
C PHE A 169 5.81 -4.56 -7.03
N ILE A 170 6.31 -4.90 -5.85
CA ILE A 170 7.50 -5.74 -5.69
C ILE A 170 7.24 -7.13 -6.27
N GLY A 171 6.10 -7.75 -5.95
CA GLY A 171 5.76 -9.07 -6.50
C GLY A 171 5.57 -9.07 -8.02
N ARG A 172 4.93 -8.03 -8.57
CA ARG A 172 4.79 -7.84 -10.01
C ARG A 172 6.14 -7.59 -10.69
N TRP A 173 7.02 -6.83 -10.05
CA TRP A 173 8.39 -6.62 -10.51
C TRP A 173 9.19 -7.93 -10.53
N TRP A 174 9.12 -8.74 -9.46
CA TRP A 174 9.72 -10.08 -9.42
C TRP A 174 9.19 -10.99 -10.53
N GLN A 175 7.89 -10.97 -10.79
CA GLN A 175 7.30 -11.68 -11.93
C GLN A 175 7.88 -11.19 -13.26
N SER A 176 8.04 -9.86 -13.43
CA SER A 176 8.62 -9.29 -14.66
C SER A 176 10.07 -9.73 -14.88
N ILE A 177 10.89 -9.83 -13.83
CA ILE A 177 12.29 -10.32 -13.94
C ILE A 177 12.34 -11.74 -14.52
N LEU A 178 11.37 -12.58 -14.17
CA LEU A 178 11.30 -13.97 -14.59
C LEU A 178 10.68 -14.15 -15.98
N GLN A 179 9.63 -13.39 -16.30
CA GLN A 179 8.83 -13.60 -17.52
C GLN A 179 9.14 -12.60 -18.64
N LYS A 180 9.26 -11.30 -18.33
CA LYS A 180 9.47 -10.22 -19.31
C LYS A 180 10.18 -9.03 -18.65
N PRO A 181 11.53 -9.03 -18.61
CA PRO A 181 12.30 -8.00 -17.93
C PRO A 181 11.92 -6.59 -18.41
N GLY A 182 11.74 -5.67 -17.46
CA GLY A 182 11.35 -4.27 -17.74
C GLY A 182 9.85 -4.02 -17.91
N ALA A 183 9.00 -5.06 -18.00
CA ALA A 183 7.56 -4.89 -18.19
C ALA A 183 6.89 -4.08 -17.07
N PHE A 184 7.28 -4.32 -15.81
CA PHE A 184 6.72 -3.58 -14.67
C PHE A 184 6.95 -2.06 -14.78
N GLY A 185 8.13 -1.62 -15.25
CA GLY A 185 8.41 -0.20 -15.40
C GLY A 185 7.49 0.49 -16.41
N LEU A 186 7.15 -0.20 -17.50
CA LEU A 186 6.19 0.29 -18.49
C LEU A 186 4.78 0.36 -17.90
N GLU A 187 4.34 -0.69 -17.21
CA GLU A 187 3.01 -0.78 -16.59
C GLU A 187 2.83 0.29 -15.50
N PHE A 188 3.83 0.47 -14.63
CA PHE A 188 3.80 1.47 -13.56
C PHE A 188 3.69 2.89 -14.11
N ARG A 189 4.48 3.23 -15.14
CA ARG A 189 4.39 4.54 -15.81
C ARG A 189 3.05 4.79 -16.50
N GLN A 190 2.30 3.75 -16.86
CA GLN A 190 0.98 3.86 -17.48
C GLN A 190 -0.16 3.85 -16.45
N ALA A 191 0.11 3.50 -15.19
CA ALA A 191 -0.92 3.35 -14.16
C ALA A 191 -1.57 4.70 -13.82
N ARG A 192 -2.91 4.76 -13.84
CA ARG A 192 -3.67 6.00 -13.58
C ARG A 192 -4.87 5.76 -12.67
N LEU A 193 -5.15 6.69 -11.76
CA LEU A 193 -6.41 6.73 -11.01
C LEU A 193 -7.57 7.23 -11.87
N GLY A 194 -7.29 8.09 -12.85
CA GLY A 194 -8.28 8.60 -13.80
C GLY A 194 -9.16 9.74 -13.26
N LEU A 195 -10.00 10.27 -14.14
CA LEU A 195 -10.77 11.48 -13.89
C LEU A 195 -11.89 11.29 -12.86
N VAL A 196 -12.56 10.13 -12.85
CA VAL A 196 -13.66 9.86 -11.91
C VAL A 196 -13.17 9.95 -10.47
N ILE A 197 -12.05 9.29 -10.15
CA ILE A 197 -11.45 9.37 -8.82
C ILE A 197 -10.96 10.79 -8.53
N ALA A 198 -10.47 11.53 -9.54
CA ALA A 198 -10.06 12.93 -9.37
C ALA A 198 -11.22 13.85 -9.00
N VAL A 199 -12.39 13.65 -9.59
CA VAL A 199 -13.61 14.38 -9.21
C VAL A 199 -14.02 14.03 -7.78
N ILE A 200 -14.08 12.75 -7.41
CA ILE A 200 -14.44 12.31 -6.05
C ILE A 200 -13.45 12.88 -5.02
N ALA A 201 -12.16 12.80 -5.29
CA ALA A 201 -11.12 13.35 -4.43
C ALA A 201 -11.22 14.87 -4.32
N SER A 202 -11.50 15.59 -5.41
CA SER A 202 -11.71 17.05 -5.39
C SER A 202 -12.86 17.43 -4.48
N LEU A 203 -14.01 16.76 -4.61
CA LEU A 203 -15.17 16.99 -3.75
C LEU A 203 -14.83 16.71 -2.28
N THR A 204 -14.08 15.63 -2.02
CA THR A 204 -13.62 15.27 -0.67
C THR A 204 -12.69 16.35 -0.09
N PHE A 205 -11.70 16.81 -0.86
CA PHE A 205 -10.73 17.83 -0.42
C PHE A 205 -11.42 19.17 -0.14
N VAL A 206 -12.32 19.60 -1.03
CA VAL A 206 -13.09 20.84 -0.82
C VAL A 206 -13.98 20.72 0.42
N ALA A 207 -14.71 19.61 0.58
CA ALA A 207 -15.56 19.41 1.73
C ALA A 207 -14.76 19.32 3.05
N ALA A 208 -13.60 18.66 3.05
CA ALA A 208 -12.69 18.60 4.18
C ALA A 208 -12.11 19.98 4.54
N GLY A 209 -11.88 20.85 3.55
CA GLY A 209 -11.38 22.21 3.79
C GLY A 209 -12.44 23.19 4.29
N LEU A 210 -13.72 22.93 3.99
CA LEU A 210 -14.86 23.77 4.38
C LEU A 210 -15.53 23.32 5.68
N THR A 211 -15.21 22.14 6.18
CA THR A 211 -15.85 21.55 7.36
C THR A 211 -14.81 20.95 8.30
N SER A 212 -15.19 20.68 9.54
CA SER A 212 -14.34 19.99 10.52
C SER A 212 -14.78 18.52 10.71
N VAL A 213 -15.40 17.90 9.71
CA VAL A 213 -15.91 16.52 9.84
C VAL A 213 -14.76 15.51 9.73
N PRO A 214 -14.47 14.71 10.77
CA PRO A 214 -13.29 13.85 10.80
C PRO A 214 -13.21 12.85 9.65
N VAL A 215 -14.33 12.28 9.21
CA VAL A 215 -14.36 11.31 8.10
C VAL A 215 -13.76 11.90 6.81
N LEU A 216 -14.00 13.19 6.53
CA LEU A 216 -13.50 13.85 5.32
C LEU A 216 -11.98 14.06 5.38
N THR A 217 -11.45 14.40 6.56
CA THR A 217 -10.00 14.46 6.80
C THR A 217 -9.35 13.08 6.61
N ASN A 218 -9.96 12.03 7.14
CA ASN A 218 -9.44 10.66 7.00
C ASN A 218 -9.49 10.18 5.53
N LEU A 219 -10.55 10.49 4.79
CA LEU A 219 -10.63 10.19 3.35
C LEU A 219 -9.60 10.99 2.53
N THR A 220 -9.35 12.24 2.91
CA THR A 220 -8.32 13.09 2.29
C THR A 220 -6.94 12.44 2.37
N LEU A 221 -6.59 11.81 3.50
CA LEU A 221 -5.33 11.07 3.66
C LEU A 221 -5.23 9.90 2.66
N VAL A 222 -6.31 9.11 2.52
CA VAL A 222 -6.35 7.96 1.60
C VAL A 222 -6.14 8.40 0.15
N PHE A 223 -6.88 9.42 -0.31
CA PHE A 223 -6.73 9.94 -1.68
C PHE A 223 -5.34 10.55 -1.90
N THR A 224 -4.82 11.30 -0.93
CA THR A 224 -3.45 11.86 -1.01
C THR A 224 -2.41 10.76 -1.19
N ALA A 225 -2.51 9.67 -0.42
CA ALA A 225 -1.61 8.52 -0.55
C ALA A 225 -1.74 7.82 -1.91
N ALA A 226 -2.95 7.68 -2.45
CA ALA A 226 -3.14 7.13 -3.80
C ALA A 226 -2.48 8.03 -4.86
N TYR A 227 -2.66 9.35 -4.77
CA TYR A 227 -2.08 10.30 -5.70
C TYR A 227 -0.56 10.42 -5.59
N LEU A 228 0.02 10.18 -4.41
CA LEU A 228 1.47 10.07 -4.24
C LEU A 228 2.06 9.01 -5.19
N LEU A 229 1.42 7.83 -5.29
CA LEU A 229 1.86 6.77 -6.21
C LEU A 229 1.72 7.19 -7.68
N GLN A 230 0.65 7.89 -8.03
CA GLN A 230 0.49 8.43 -9.39
C GLN A 230 1.55 9.51 -9.69
N GLY A 231 1.89 10.37 -8.72
CA GLY A 231 2.97 11.33 -8.84
C GLY A 231 4.32 10.67 -9.10
N LEU A 232 4.63 9.58 -8.39
CA LEU A 232 5.82 8.76 -8.67
C LEU A 232 5.81 8.16 -10.08
N ALA A 233 4.65 7.73 -10.58
CA ALA A 233 4.52 7.27 -11.97
C ALA A 233 4.81 8.38 -12.99
N VAL A 234 4.43 9.64 -12.70
CA VAL A 234 4.81 10.80 -13.51
C VAL A 234 6.33 11.01 -13.47
N VAL A 235 6.95 11.01 -12.28
CA VAL A 235 8.41 11.17 -12.14
C VAL A 235 9.17 10.07 -12.88
N HIS A 236 8.72 8.81 -12.78
CA HIS A 236 9.30 7.71 -13.55
C HIS A 236 9.09 7.85 -15.05
N THR A 237 7.99 8.46 -15.49
CA THR A 237 7.76 8.78 -16.90
C THR A 237 8.72 9.85 -17.38
N LEU A 238 8.86 10.94 -16.63
CA LEU A 238 9.82 12.00 -16.91
C LEU A 238 11.25 11.44 -16.97
N ALA A 239 11.61 10.55 -16.05
CA ALA A 239 12.91 9.92 -16.03
C ALA A 239 13.19 9.02 -17.25
N ALA A 240 12.15 8.41 -17.82
CA ALA A 240 12.29 7.54 -18.99
C ALA A 240 12.41 8.30 -20.32
N VAL A 241 11.97 9.57 -20.38
CA VAL A 241 11.92 10.35 -21.63
C VAL A 241 12.89 11.53 -21.66
N THR A 242 13.63 11.79 -20.57
CA THR A 242 14.58 12.92 -20.49
C THR A 242 16.02 12.44 -20.29
N ALA A 243 16.99 13.18 -20.87
CA ALA A 243 18.41 12.92 -20.66
C ALA A 243 18.83 13.09 -19.18
N THR A 244 18.11 13.92 -18.42
CA THR A 244 18.33 14.15 -16.98
C THR A 244 17.53 13.20 -16.09
N GLY A 245 17.11 12.04 -16.61
CA GLY A 245 16.17 11.18 -15.89
C GLY A 245 16.66 10.70 -14.52
N MET A 246 17.96 10.43 -14.38
CA MET A 246 18.57 10.07 -13.10
C MET A 246 18.43 11.18 -12.05
N PHE A 247 18.58 12.45 -12.45
CA PHE A 247 18.42 13.59 -11.54
C PHE A 247 17.01 13.62 -10.94
N TRP A 248 15.97 13.48 -11.77
CA TRP A 248 14.58 13.47 -11.31
C TRP A 248 14.30 12.35 -10.31
N LEU A 249 14.83 11.14 -10.56
CA LEU A 249 14.71 10.03 -9.63
C LEU A 249 15.41 10.32 -8.31
N VAL A 250 16.71 10.63 -8.36
CA VAL A 250 17.54 10.86 -7.16
C VAL A 250 16.95 11.99 -6.31
N SER A 251 16.61 13.13 -6.92
CA SER A 251 16.03 14.27 -6.20
C SER A 251 14.68 13.94 -5.57
N SER A 252 13.79 13.24 -6.28
CA SER A 252 12.47 12.88 -5.73
C SER A 252 12.58 11.96 -4.51
N TYR A 253 13.44 10.93 -4.57
CA TYR A 253 13.65 10.03 -3.44
C TYR A 253 14.45 10.65 -2.30
N ALA A 254 15.46 11.48 -2.60
CA ALA A 254 16.19 12.22 -1.58
C ALA A 254 15.27 13.17 -0.80
N LEU A 255 14.37 13.87 -1.51
CA LEU A 255 13.35 14.73 -0.89
C LEU A 255 12.34 13.93 -0.06
N LEU A 256 11.94 12.72 -0.49
CA LEU A 256 11.11 11.85 0.33
C LEU A 256 11.78 11.42 1.64
N ILE A 257 13.10 11.42 1.71
CA ILE A 257 13.86 11.08 2.93
C ILE A 257 14.08 12.33 3.80
N VAL A 258 14.56 13.42 3.21
CA VAL A 258 14.99 14.62 3.94
C VAL A 258 13.83 15.57 4.26
N ALA A 259 12.80 15.60 3.42
CA ALA A 259 11.66 16.51 3.52
C ALA A 259 10.34 15.77 3.24
N ALA A 260 10.16 14.60 3.88
CA ALA A 260 9.10 13.64 3.54
C ALA A 260 7.70 14.25 3.43
N PRO A 261 7.19 15.06 4.39
CA PRO A 261 5.84 15.60 4.31
C PRO A 261 5.63 16.51 3.08
N LEU A 262 6.60 17.39 2.81
CA LEU A 262 6.57 18.32 1.67
C LEU A 262 6.70 17.58 0.34
N ALA A 263 7.60 16.60 0.27
CA ALA A 263 7.80 15.79 -0.93
C ALA A 263 6.58 14.92 -1.24
N MET A 264 5.96 14.31 -0.22
CA MET A 264 4.73 13.53 -0.38
C MET A 264 3.59 14.41 -0.89
N LEU A 265 3.41 15.60 -0.33
CA LEU A 265 2.40 16.55 -0.79
C LEU A 265 2.66 16.98 -2.24
N ALA A 266 3.90 17.35 -2.58
CA ALA A 266 4.27 17.76 -3.93
C ALA A 266 4.03 16.65 -4.97
N LEU A 267 4.39 15.40 -4.65
CA LEU A 267 4.13 14.25 -5.51
C LEU A 267 2.64 13.94 -5.61
N ALA A 268 1.89 14.00 -4.52
CA ALA A 268 0.44 13.83 -4.55
C ALA A 268 -0.24 14.90 -5.40
N SER A 269 0.15 16.17 -5.27
CA SER A 269 -0.31 17.25 -6.13
C SER A 269 0.03 17.01 -7.60
N LEU A 270 1.26 16.57 -7.90
CA LEU A 270 1.66 16.22 -9.26
C LEU A 270 0.80 15.09 -9.85
N GLY A 271 0.57 14.03 -9.06
CA GLY A 271 -0.29 12.91 -9.46
C GLY A 271 -1.74 13.31 -9.67
N PHE A 272 -2.26 14.20 -8.81
CA PHE A 272 -3.61 14.74 -8.92
C PHE A 272 -3.77 15.57 -10.20
N VAL A 273 -2.85 16.49 -10.47
CA VAL A 273 -2.83 17.31 -11.70
C VAL A 273 -2.72 16.41 -12.95
N ASP A 274 -1.90 15.36 -12.90
CA ASP A 274 -1.79 14.39 -14.01
C ASP A 274 -3.12 13.72 -14.37
N SER A 275 -4.01 13.46 -13.40
CA SER A 275 -5.34 12.91 -13.69
C SER A 275 -6.27 13.86 -14.46
N TRP A 276 -6.04 15.18 -14.37
CA TRP A 276 -6.83 16.18 -15.08
C TRP A 276 -6.27 16.52 -16.46
N PHE A 277 -4.94 16.63 -16.56
CA PHE A 277 -4.28 17.22 -17.73
C PHE A 277 -3.48 16.23 -18.59
N ASP A 278 -3.39 14.97 -18.14
CA ASP A 278 -2.60 13.92 -18.79
C ASP A 278 -1.16 14.38 -19.08
N LEU A 279 -0.43 14.75 -18.02
CA LEU A 279 0.92 15.31 -18.11
C LEU A 279 1.85 14.32 -18.80
N ARG A 280 1.70 13.02 -18.51
CA ARG A 280 2.53 11.96 -19.10
C ARG A 280 2.42 11.88 -20.62
N ARG A 281 1.23 12.07 -21.20
CA ARG A 281 1.08 12.12 -22.66
C ARG A 281 1.82 13.30 -23.28
N ARG A 282 1.82 14.45 -22.62
CA ARG A 282 2.54 15.65 -23.08
C ARG A 282 4.06 15.51 -22.95
N LEU A 283 4.53 14.83 -21.91
CA LEU A 283 5.95 14.54 -21.71
C LEU A 283 6.50 13.57 -22.76
N ALA A 284 5.72 12.58 -23.17
CA ALA A 284 6.14 11.59 -24.18
C ALA A 284 6.04 12.10 -25.64
N ALA A 285 5.42 13.27 -25.86
CA ALA A 285 5.28 13.88 -27.18
C ALA A 285 6.44 14.83 -27.53
N LYS A 286 7.38 15.05 -26.61
CA LYS A 286 8.61 15.83 -26.80
C LYS A 286 9.80 14.89 -26.97
#